data_AF-A0A1Y2DMP7-F1
#
_entry.id   AF-A0A1Y2DMP7-F1
#
_cell.length_a   1.000
_cell.length_b   1.000
_cell.length_c   1.000
_cell.angle_alpha   90.00
_cell.angle_beta   90.00
_cell.angle_gamma   90.00
#
_symmetry.space_group_name_H-M   'P 1'
#
loop_
_entity.id
_entity.type
_entity.pdbx_description
1 polymer ?
#
loop_
_entity_poly.entity_id
_entity_poly.type
_entity_poly.pdbx_seq_one_letter_code
_entity_poly.pdbx_strand_id
1 'polypeptide(L)'
;MNIHMFTGLLFVAGAALASTSACTDQLEKYNSCLSAVDPNILKSHSLFDINKTCEILNGDDCIDFIKDVYTPSVNCSIKDENEKDSALSIVNLKIAYLKYCVTDDEGVICPLSEHLLESFSTNDNAKNNTEKKEEEDDGTFIVGEYNYLKTHAQEREFDDWNGAWKSFYPMITSGKLDDVFASLGDKGDTYKQMYTEGFKTNIVNLTFDKKDNNTITFKYDNGKEVKAEYKYSGYDILEWEKDVYGVFYKFERVDKKSKAPKYLRVCDEYLKTVEKNNVIFAWISDKSFEDAYDTKHWLGFAREEVSIKEIADVFIEEMGEEANDEKKEEDDGTFIVGEYNYLKTHAQEREFDDWNGAWKSFYPMITSGKLDDVFASLGDKGDTYKQMYTEGFKTDIVNLTFDKNDNNTITFKYDNGKEVKAEYKYSGYDILEWEKMFMEFSINSKELIKNPKHQNIFAFVMNTLERLKRIMLYCMD
;
A
#
# COMPACT_ATOMS: atom_id res chain seq x y z
N MET A 1 -21.89 -14.59 8.49
CA MET A 1 -23.30 -14.87 8.81
C MET A 1 -23.82 -13.70 9.62
N ASN A 2 -24.68 -12.87 9.00
CA ASN A 2 -25.47 -11.74 9.50
C ASN A 2 -25.03 -10.95 10.75
N ILE A 3 -24.58 -9.72 10.53
CA ILE A 3 -24.62 -8.64 11.54
C ILE A 3 -26.00 -8.00 11.45
N HIS A 4 -26.83 -8.21 12.47
CA HIS A 4 -28.09 -7.48 12.65
C HIS A 4 -27.82 -6.15 13.34
N MET A 5 -28.36 -5.07 12.77
CA MET A 5 -28.51 -3.77 13.42
C MET A 5 -29.16 -3.90 14.79
N PHE A 6 -28.61 -3.21 15.80
CA PHE A 6 -29.37 -2.82 16.98
C PHE A 6 -29.90 -1.40 16.79
N THR A 7 -31.12 -1.33 16.25
CA THR A 7 -32.05 -0.22 16.45
C THR A 7 -32.41 -0.07 17.94
N GLY A 8 -32.70 1.16 18.34
CA GLY A 8 -32.80 1.62 19.73
C GLY A 8 -33.65 0.79 20.69
N LEU A 9 -33.23 0.84 21.95
CA LEU A 9 -33.97 0.29 23.07
C LEU A 9 -34.32 1.42 24.04
N LEU A 10 -35.57 1.84 23.99
CA LEU A 10 -36.23 2.60 25.06
C LEU A 10 -36.44 1.65 26.24
N PHE A 11 -35.80 1.90 27.39
CA PHE A 11 -36.17 1.27 28.66
C PHE A 11 -36.95 2.27 29.52
N VAL A 12 -38.26 2.03 29.63
CA VAL A 12 -39.08 2.54 30.73
C VAL A 12 -38.78 1.71 31.98
N ALA A 13 -38.64 2.42 33.10
CA ALA A 13 -38.24 1.92 34.40
C ALA A 13 -39.04 0.69 34.88
N GLY A 14 -38.31 -0.32 35.34
CA GLY A 14 -38.81 -1.43 36.14
C GLY A 14 -37.64 -2.01 36.92
N ALA A 15 -37.64 -1.78 38.24
CA ALA A 15 -36.55 -2.11 39.15
C ALA A 15 -36.14 -3.59 39.10
N ALA A 16 -35.05 -3.87 38.39
CA ALA A 16 -34.10 -4.90 38.75
C ALA A 16 -32.83 -4.15 39.18
N LEU A 17 -32.38 -4.38 40.40
CA LEU A 17 -31.09 -3.92 40.89
C LEU A 17 -29.99 -4.62 40.06
N ALA A 18 -29.73 -4.13 38.85
CA ALA A 18 -28.52 -4.44 38.12
C ALA A 18 -27.43 -3.69 38.87
N SER A 19 -26.57 -4.43 39.57
CA SER A 19 -25.32 -3.87 40.06
C SER A 19 -24.56 -3.43 38.83
N THR A 20 -24.55 -2.12 38.55
CA THR A 20 -23.68 -1.57 37.50
C THR A 20 -22.26 -1.90 37.92
N SER A 21 -21.53 -2.63 37.08
CA SER A 21 -20.12 -2.87 37.36
C SER A 21 -19.37 -1.56 37.17
N ALA A 22 -18.23 -1.40 37.85
CA ALA A 22 -17.39 -0.23 37.67
C ALA A 22 -16.97 -0.02 36.19
N CYS A 23 -16.99 -1.08 35.39
CA CYS A 23 -16.78 -1.04 33.94
C CYS A 23 -17.97 -0.42 33.21
N THR A 24 -19.21 -0.77 33.55
CA THR A 24 -20.41 -0.17 32.96
C THR A 24 -20.46 1.34 33.18
N ASP A 25 -20.20 1.79 34.41
CA ASP A 25 -20.18 3.23 34.74
C ASP A 25 -19.08 3.97 33.96
N GLN A 26 -17.93 3.33 33.74
CA GLN A 26 -16.84 3.91 32.96
C GLN A 26 -17.17 3.98 31.46
N LEU A 27 -17.86 2.99 30.91
CA LEU A 27 -18.30 2.99 29.53
C LEU A 27 -19.37 4.07 29.29
N GLU A 28 -20.32 4.21 30.20
CA GLU A 28 -21.34 5.26 30.11
C GLU A 28 -20.70 6.65 30.15
N LYS A 29 -19.69 6.84 31.03
CA LYS A 29 -18.90 8.08 31.11
C LYS A 29 -18.19 8.43 29.79
N TYR A 30 -17.70 7.45 29.03
CA TYR A 30 -16.96 7.69 27.78
C TYR A 30 -17.80 7.47 26.51
N ASN A 31 -19.08 7.13 26.63
CA ASN A 31 -19.89 6.66 25.51
C ASN A 31 -20.00 7.69 24.37
N SER A 32 -20.10 8.98 24.71
CA SER A 32 -20.11 10.08 23.74
C SER A 32 -18.82 10.11 22.92
N CYS A 33 -17.67 10.05 23.59
CA CYS A 33 -16.35 9.99 22.94
C CYS A 33 -16.14 8.72 22.11
N LEU A 34 -16.44 7.54 22.68
CA LEU A 34 -16.28 6.25 22.02
C LEU A 34 -17.16 6.12 20.76
N SER A 35 -18.32 6.76 20.74
CA SER A 35 -19.21 6.78 19.58
C SER A 35 -18.77 7.77 18.50
N ALA A 36 -18.03 8.82 18.88
CA ALA A 36 -17.54 9.84 17.96
C ALA A 36 -16.26 9.41 17.21
N VAL A 37 -15.47 8.50 17.79
CA VAL A 37 -14.19 8.04 17.23
C VAL A 37 -14.36 6.79 16.38
N ASP A 38 -13.81 6.77 15.17
CA ASP A 38 -13.77 5.58 14.31
C ASP A 38 -12.89 4.47 14.95
N PRO A 39 -13.42 3.26 15.18
CA PRO A 39 -12.67 2.17 15.79
C PRO A 39 -11.43 1.72 14.99
N ASN A 40 -11.31 2.07 13.70
CA ASN A 40 -10.20 1.67 12.84
C ASN A 40 -8.98 2.60 12.93
N ILE A 41 -9.08 3.74 13.61
CA ILE A 41 -8.01 4.74 13.75
C ILE A 41 -6.74 4.14 14.36
N LEU A 42 -6.87 3.17 15.26
CA LEU A 42 -5.75 2.50 15.93
C LEU A 42 -4.90 1.65 14.98
N LYS A 43 -5.43 1.37 13.79
CA LYS A 43 -4.77 0.66 12.71
C LYS A 43 -4.38 1.59 11.56
N SER A 44 -4.72 2.88 11.66
CA SER A 44 -4.36 3.84 10.63
C SER A 44 -2.90 4.28 10.79
N HIS A 45 -2.22 4.35 9.64
CA HIS A 45 -0.88 4.91 9.50
C HIS A 45 -0.90 6.25 8.76
N SER A 46 -2.08 6.86 8.57
CA SER A 46 -2.25 8.12 7.86
C SER A 46 -2.21 9.30 8.82
N LEU A 47 -1.37 10.29 8.51
CA LEU A 47 -1.32 11.57 9.23
C LEU A 47 -2.68 12.29 9.22
N PHE A 48 -3.45 12.13 8.14
CA PHE A 48 -4.80 12.69 8.01
C PHE A 48 -5.79 12.08 9.01
N ASP A 49 -5.83 10.75 9.11
CA ASP A 49 -6.70 10.07 10.07
C ASP A 49 -6.32 10.40 11.51
N ILE A 50 -5.02 10.52 11.78
CA ILE A 50 -4.51 10.91 13.10
C ILE A 50 -4.97 12.34 13.45
N ASN A 51 -4.83 13.31 12.53
CA ASN A 51 -5.26 14.69 12.78
C ASN A 51 -6.76 14.78 13.03
N LYS A 52 -7.57 14.13 12.19
CA LYS A 52 -9.04 14.09 12.36
C LYS A 52 -9.46 13.43 13.69
N THR A 53 -8.72 12.41 14.11
CA THR A 53 -8.92 11.80 15.43
C THR A 53 -8.63 12.78 16.55
N CYS A 54 -7.52 13.52 16.46
CA CYS A 54 -7.15 14.51 17.47
C CYS A 54 -8.17 15.64 17.55
N GLU A 55 -8.78 16.07 16.44
CA GLU A 55 -9.89 17.02 16.43
C GLU A 55 -11.10 16.49 17.22
N ILE A 56 -11.49 15.22 17.00
CA ILE A 56 -12.60 14.58 17.71
C ILE A 56 -12.28 14.44 19.20
N LEU A 57 -11.08 13.96 19.53
CA LEU A 57 -10.65 13.72 20.91
C LEU A 57 -10.49 15.01 21.73
N ASN A 58 -10.15 16.12 21.07
CA ASN A 58 -10.09 17.45 21.70
C ASN A 58 -11.45 18.17 21.67
N GLY A 59 -12.49 17.56 21.11
CA GLY A 59 -13.85 18.10 21.06
C GLY A 59 -14.66 17.86 22.34
N ASP A 60 -15.83 18.50 22.40
CA ASP A 60 -16.71 18.51 23.58
C ASP A 60 -17.19 17.10 24.00
N ASP A 61 -17.36 16.19 23.04
CA ASP A 61 -17.80 14.81 23.25
C ASP A 61 -16.78 13.97 24.05
N CYS A 62 -15.53 14.41 24.13
CA CYS A 62 -14.42 13.67 24.73
C CYS A 62 -13.88 14.28 26.04
N ILE A 63 -14.48 15.35 26.56
CA ILE A 63 -14.01 16.06 27.76
C ILE A 63 -13.78 15.12 28.96
N ASP A 64 -14.73 14.23 29.24
CA ASP A 64 -14.64 13.33 30.40
C ASP A 64 -13.68 12.16 30.18
N PHE A 65 -13.42 11.79 28.91
CA PHE A 65 -12.39 10.82 28.56
C PHE A 65 -10.98 11.43 28.72
N ILE A 66 -10.77 12.66 28.24
CA ILE A 66 -9.47 13.35 28.33
C ILE A 66 -9.07 13.63 29.77
N LYS A 67 -10.01 14.02 30.66
CA LYS A 67 -9.73 14.18 32.10
C LYS A 67 -9.11 12.93 32.74
N ASP A 68 -9.53 11.76 32.26
CA ASP A 68 -9.11 10.47 32.82
C ASP A 68 -7.97 9.82 32.02
N VAL A 69 -7.51 10.42 30.92
CA VAL A 69 -6.58 9.77 29.97
C VAL A 69 -5.24 9.42 30.61
N TYR A 70 -4.76 10.25 31.53
CA TYR A 70 -3.53 10.05 32.30
C TYR A 70 -3.69 9.08 33.49
N THR A 71 -4.90 8.60 33.75
CA THR A 71 -5.16 7.64 34.83
C THR A 71 -4.81 6.23 34.35
N PRO A 72 -3.82 5.54 34.98
CA PRO A 72 -3.30 4.25 34.52
C PRO A 72 -4.24 3.07 34.80
N SER A 73 -5.23 3.24 35.68
CA SER A 73 -6.24 2.22 35.97
C SER A 73 -7.45 2.33 35.03
N VAL A 74 -7.94 1.18 34.57
CA VAL A 74 -9.20 1.03 33.85
C VAL A 74 -10.11 0.10 34.67
N ASN A 75 -11.39 0.45 34.78
CA ASN A 75 -12.35 -0.32 35.57
C ASN A 75 -12.85 -1.57 34.83
N CYS A 76 -12.77 -1.58 33.50
CA CYS A 76 -12.99 -2.76 32.66
C CYS A 76 -11.78 -3.70 32.67
N SER A 77 -12.03 -4.99 32.90
CA SER A 77 -10.99 -6.02 32.97
C SER A 77 -10.69 -6.64 31.61
N ILE A 78 -9.43 -6.57 31.16
CA ILE A 78 -8.95 -7.29 29.96
C ILE A 78 -9.00 -8.83 30.15
N LYS A 79 -9.04 -9.29 31.41
CA LYS A 79 -9.09 -10.72 31.77
C LYS A 79 -10.52 -11.28 31.81
N ASP A 80 -11.54 -10.44 31.83
CA ASP A 80 -12.94 -10.86 31.76
C ASP A 80 -13.38 -10.84 30.29
N GLU A 81 -13.78 -11.99 29.76
CA GLU A 81 -14.18 -12.10 28.35
C GLU A 81 -15.37 -11.19 27.98
N ASN A 82 -16.25 -10.86 28.93
CA ASN A 82 -17.41 -9.99 28.67
C ASN A 82 -17.04 -8.50 28.69
N GLU A 83 -15.94 -8.13 29.36
CA GLU A 83 -15.46 -6.74 29.45
C GLU A 83 -14.27 -6.45 28.54
N LYS A 84 -13.65 -7.48 27.96
CA LYS A 84 -12.39 -7.41 27.22
C LYS A 84 -12.43 -6.43 26.05
N ASP A 85 -13.47 -6.46 25.23
CA ASP A 85 -13.57 -5.59 24.04
C ASP A 85 -13.74 -4.12 24.44
N SER A 86 -14.54 -3.88 25.48
CA SER A 86 -14.73 -2.57 26.08
C SER A 86 -13.43 -2.05 26.72
N ALA A 87 -12.71 -2.91 27.45
CA ALA A 87 -11.43 -2.58 28.06
C ALA A 87 -10.38 -2.22 27.00
N LEU A 88 -10.29 -2.99 25.92
CA LEU A 88 -9.37 -2.75 24.82
C LEU A 88 -9.72 -1.46 24.07
N SER A 89 -11.01 -1.16 23.87
CA SER A 89 -11.45 0.07 23.21
C SER A 89 -11.01 1.30 24.00
N ILE A 90 -11.22 1.31 25.32
CA ILE A 90 -10.79 2.41 26.21
C ILE A 90 -9.27 2.52 26.22
N VAL A 91 -8.55 1.41 26.44
CA VAL A 91 -7.08 1.40 26.55
C VAL A 91 -6.44 1.89 25.25
N ASN A 92 -6.89 1.38 24.13
CA ASN A 92 -6.31 1.75 22.85
C ASN A 92 -6.59 3.22 22.51
N LEU A 93 -7.80 3.71 22.79
CA LEU A 93 -8.11 5.13 22.59
C LEU A 93 -7.23 6.03 23.46
N LYS A 94 -6.92 5.61 24.69
CA LYS A 94 -5.98 6.34 25.56
C LYS A 94 -4.57 6.37 24.97
N ILE A 95 -4.11 5.23 24.43
CA ILE A 95 -2.82 5.14 23.74
C ILE A 95 -2.78 6.08 22.54
N ALA A 96 -3.82 6.10 21.70
CA ALA A 96 -3.88 6.99 20.54
C ALA A 96 -3.77 8.47 20.94
N TYR A 97 -4.55 8.90 21.93
CA TYR A 97 -4.49 10.28 22.42
C TYR A 97 -3.09 10.63 22.93
N LEU A 98 -2.54 9.79 23.83
CA LEU A 98 -1.23 10.02 24.45
C LEU A 98 -0.09 10.01 23.43
N LYS A 99 -0.24 9.26 22.34
CA LYS A 99 0.76 9.11 21.30
C LYS A 99 0.75 10.26 20.29
N TYR A 100 -0.42 10.83 19.99
CA TYR A 100 -0.56 11.73 18.83
C TYR A 100 -1.21 13.08 19.13
N CYS A 101 -2.07 13.19 20.14
CA CYS A 101 -2.99 14.32 20.29
C CYS A 101 -2.73 15.19 21.53
N VAL A 102 -1.82 14.77 22.42
CA VAL A 102 -1.49 15.51 23.64
C VAL A 102 -0.88 16.86 23.32
N THR A 103 -1.46 17.89 23.93
CA THR A 103 -0.94 19.26 23.96
C THR A 103 -0.70 19.71 25.39
N ASP A 104 0.14 20.72 25.59
CA ASP A 104 0.29 21.42 26.85
C ASP A 104 -0.83 22.47 27.09
N ASP A 105 -0.77 23.18 28.22
CA ASP A 105 -1.78 24.19 28.60
C ASP A 105 -1.85 25.39 27.64
N GLU A 106 -0.86 25.55 26.75
CA GLU A 106 -0.80 26.60 25.73
C GLU A 106 -1.25 26.08 24.35
N GLY A 107 -1.61 24.79 24.25
CA GLY A 107 -2.04 24.13 23.01
C GLY A 107 -0.87 23.65 22.14
N VAL A 108 0.36 23.64 22.66
CA VAL A 108 1.54 23.16 21.92
C VAL A 108 1.60 21.64 22.01
N ILE A 109 1.79 20.98 20.86
CA ILE A 109 1.86 19.52 20.79
C ILE A 109 3.07 18.97 21.56
N CYS A 110 2.89 17.82 22.20
CA CYS A 110 3.99 17.12 22.89
C CYS A 110 5.14 16.82 21.91
N PRO A 111 6.41 17.13 22.23
CA PRO A 111 7.54 16.88 21.33
C PRO A 111 7.71 15.41 20.92
N LEU A 112 7.29 14.46 21.76
CA LEU A 112 7.26 13.05 21.39
C LEU A 112 6.17 12.75 20.36
N SER A 113 4.98 13.33 20.52
CA SER A 113 3.90 13.22 19.54
C SER A 113 4.32 13.88 18.22
N GLU A 114 4.92 15.08 18.28
CA GLU A 114 5.50 15.77 17.12
C GLU A 114 6.52 14.90 16.38
N HIS A 115 7.51 14.35 17.08
CA HIS A 115 8.50 13.44 16.49
C HIS A 115 7.86 12.19 15.85
N LEU A 116 6.83 11.63 16.48
CA LEU A 116 6.09 10.49 15.91
C LEU A 116 5.32 10.91 14.66
N LEU A 117 4.73 12.10 14.61
CA LEU A 117 4.04 12.65 13.44
C LEU A 117 5.01 13.02 12.30
N GLU A 118 6.19 13.52 12.61
CA GLU A 118 7.28 13.76 11.65
C GLU A 118 7.77 12.47 10.99
N SER A 119 7.76 11.34 11.71
CA SER A 119 8.11 10.03 11.15
C SER A 119 7.10 9.53 10.12
N PHE A 120 5.83 9.94 10.22
CA PHE A 120 4.84 9.75 9.16
C PHE A 120 5.06 10.73 8.00
N SER A 121 5.39 11.99 8.31
CA SER A 121 5.67 13.02 7.29
C SER A 121 6.93 12.75 6.46
N THR A 122 7.91 12.03 7.00
CA THR A 122 9.15 11.65 6.29
C THR A 122 8.99 10.40 5.42
N ASN A 123 8.04 9.52 5.74
CA ASN A 123 7.63 8.42 4.85
C ASN A 123 6.83 8.90 3.64
N ASP A 124 6.11 10.02 3.75
CA ASP A 124 5.51 10.69 2.59
C ASP A 124 6.57 11.38 1.71
N ASN A 125 7.66 11.87 2.32
CA ASN A 125 8.76 12.53 1.59
C ASN A 125 9.78 11.56 0.95
N ALA A 126 9.83 10.29 1.36
CA ALA A 126 10.69 9.29 0.72
C ALA A 126 10.18 8.82 -0.66
N LYS A 127 8.91 9.11 -0.99
CA LYS A 127 8.35 8.94 -2.34
C LYS A 127 8.55 10.17 -3.26
N ASN A 128 8.99 11.31 -2.70
CA ASN A 128 9.05 12.60 -3.40
C ASN A 128 10.48 13.11 -3.65
N ASN A 129 11.38 12.23 -4.09
CA ASN A 129 12.68 12.65 -4.66
C ASN A 129 12.80 12.26 -6.14
N THR A 130 11.74 12.49 -6.88
CA THR A 130 11.84 13.04 -8.24
C THR A 130 11.44 14.50 -8.13
N GLU A 131 12.18 15.37 -8.81
CA GLU A 131 12.16 16.84 -8.70
C GLU A 131 10.82 17.48 -8.30
N LYS A 132 10.82 18.29 -7.23
CA LYS A 132 9.73 19.24 -6.94
C LYS A 132 9.52 20.17 -8.14
N LYS A 133 8.56 19.83 -9.00
CA LYS A 133 7.60 20.82 -9.47
C LYS A 133 6.61 21.04 -8.34
N GLU A 134 6.36 22.29 -7.97
CA GLU A 134 5.15 22.63 -7.22
C GLU A 134 3.98 22.30 -8.16
N GLU A 135 3.37 21.12 -7.99
CA GLU A 135 2.06 20.85 -8.57
C GLU A 135 1.02 21.54 -7.68
N GLU A 136 0.38 22.56 -8.25
CA GLU A 136 -0.91 23.02 -7.77
C GLU A 136 -1.86 21.80 -7.74
N ASP A 137 -2.66 21.63 -6.67
CA ASP A 137 -3.81 20.72 -6.64
C ASP A 137 -4.83 21.18 -7.70
N ASP A 138 -4.57 20.84 -8.95
CA ASP A 138 -5.41 21.09 -10.11
C ASP A 138 -6.50 20.00 -10.27
N GLY A 139 -6.52 19.04 -9.34
CA GLY A 139 -7.46 17.93 -9.30
C GLY A 139 -7.05 16.72 -10.16
N THR A 140 -5.88 16.73 -10.79
CA THR A 140 -5.43 15.67 -11.70
C THR A 140 -4.71 14.54 -10.95
N PHE A 141 -5.12 13.31 -11.28
CA PHE A 141 -4.61 12.01 -10.83
C PHE A 141 -4.93 11.58 -9.39
N ILE A 142 -5.53 10.39 -9.26
CA ILE A 142 -4.81 9.20 -8.79
C ILE A 142 -5.78 7.99 -8.79
N VAL A 143 -5.37 6.90 -9.44
CA VAL A 143 -5.72 5.55 -8.97
C VAL A 143 -4.84 5.30 -7.73
N GLY A 144 -5.41 5.28 -6.54
CA GLY A 144 -4.66 5.48 -5.29
C GLY A 144 -5.16 4.72 -4.10
N GLU A 145 -4.68 5.13 -2.94
CA GLU A 145 -5.10 4.54 -1.67
C GLU A 145 -6.60 4.79 -1.42
N TYR A 146 -7.33 3.73 -1.10
CA TYR A 146 -8.78 3.77 -0.90
C TYR A 146 -9.25 4.88 0.05
N ASN A 147 -8.54 5.10 1.16
CA ASN A 147 -8.94 6.08 2.17
C ASN A 147 -8.83 7.51 1.67
N TYR A 148 -7.82 7.82 0.85
CA TYR A 148 -7.67 9.13 0.23
C TYR A 148 -8.83 9.42 -0.73
N LEU A 149 -9.11 8.47 -1.63
CA LEU A 149 -10.21 8.61 -2.59
C LEU A 149 -11.55 8.74 -1.89
N LYS A 150 -11.77 8.00 -0.81
CA LYS A 150 -13.00 8.04 -0.03
C LYS A 150 -13.27 9.42 0.59
N THR A 151 -12.24 10.19 0.92
CA THR A 151 -12.37 11.51 1.55
C THR A 151 -12.33 12.67 0.56
N HIS A 152 -11.74 12.47 -0.63
CA HIS A 152 -11.53 13.53 -1.63
C HIS A 152 -12.44 13.40 -2.86
N ALA A 153 -12.95 12.20 -3.18
CA ALA A 153 -13.91 12.02 -4.27
C ALA A 153 -15.23 12.75 -3.99
N GLN A 154 -15.71 13.47 -4.99
CA GLN A 154 -16.93 14.25 -4.93
C GLN A 154 -17.95 13.73 -5.95
N GLU A 155 -19.23 13.95 -5.63
CA GLU A 155 -20.29 13.83 -6.61
C GLU A 155 -20.09 14.84 -7.74
N ARG A 156 -20.38 14.40 -8.96
CA ARG A 156 -20.20 15.19 -10.18
C ARG A 156 -21.50 15.28 -10.96
N GLU A 157 -21.55 16.25 -11.86
CA GLU A 157 -22.70 16.48 -12.73
C GLU A 157 -22.47 15.85 -14.11
N PHE A 158 -23.54 15.46 -14.79
CA PHE A 158 -23.46 14.90 -16.16
C PHE A 158 -22.67 15.80 -17.13
N ASP A 159 -22.69 17.12 -16.89
CA ASP A 159 -22.05 18.10 -17.77
C ASP A 159 -20.53 17.96 -17.82
N ASP A 160 -19.91 17.35 -16.81
CA ASP A 160 -18.46 17.14 -16.74
C ASP A 160 -17.93 16.29 -17.90
N TRP A 161 -18.77 15.39 -18.43
CA TRP A 161 -18.45 14.53 -19.57
C TRP A 161 -19.08 15.01 -20.88
N ASN A 162 -19.79 16.12 -20.87
CA ASN A 162 -20.51 16.64 -22.05
C ASN A 162 -19.56 16.86 -23.24
N GLY A 163 -20.01 16.49 -24.43
CA GLY A 163 -19.20 16.51 -25.66
C GLY A 163 -19.01 15.12 -26.29
N ALA A 164 -18.20 15.08 -27.35
CA ALA A 164 -17.92 13.88 -28.13
C ALA A 164 -16.53 13.32 -27.81
N TRP A 165 -16.43 12.00 -27.77
CA TRP A 165 -15.25 11.24 -27.38
C TRP A 165 -14.99 10.14 -28.40
N LYS A 166 -13.77 10.04 -28.92
CA LYS A 166 -13.35 9.07 -29.93
C LYS A 166 -12.46 7.98 -29.32
N SER A 167 -12.70 6.74 -29.73
CA SER A 167 -12.00 5.59 -29.17
C SER A 167 -10.54 5.52 -29.60
N PHE A 168 -9.66 5.12 -28.67
CA PHE A 168 -8.26 4.81 -28.97
C PHE A 168 -8.10 3.53 -29.80
N TYR A 169 -9.00 2.57 -29.67
CA TYR A 169 -8.84 1.25 -30.29
C TYR A 169 -8.71 1.28 -31.83
N PRO A 170 -9.54 2.02 -32.58
CA PRO A 170 -9.32 2.23 -34.01
C PRO A 170 -7.99 2.92 -34.35
N MET A 171 -7.45 3.75 -33.44
CA MET A 171 -6.16 4.43 -33.65
C MET A 171 -4.99 3.45 -33.49
N ILE A 172 -5.03 2.62 -32.46
CA ILE A 172 -4.03 1.57 -32.20
C ILE A 172 -4.04 0.56 -33.35
N THR A 173 -5.21 0.01 -33.68
CA THR A 173 -5.34 -1.06 -34.70
C THR A 173 -5.05 -0.60 -36.12
N SER A 174 -5.17 0.70 -36.42
CA SER A 174 -4.77 1.28 -37.72
C SER A 174 -3.30 1.69 -37.80
N GLY A 175 -2.54 1.53 -36.72
CA GLY A 175 -1.12 1.88 -36.63
C GLY A 175 -0.84 3.37 -36.43
N LYS A 176 -1.86 4.19 -36.13
CA LYS A 176 -1.67 5.65 -35.94
C LYS A 176 -0.95 6.00 -34.64
N LEU A 177 -0.87 5.07 -33.70
CA LEU A 177 -0.14 5.20 -32.44
C LEU A 177 1.11 4.29 -32.41
N ASP A 178 1.56 3.78 -33.55
CA ASP A 178 2.73 2.87 -33.59
C ASP A 178 4.02 3.55 -33.08
N ASP A 179 4.18 4.85 -33.33
CA ASP A 179 5.33 5.63 -32.85
C ASP A 179 5.35 5.73 -31.32
N VAL A 180 4.18 5.73 -30.65
CA VAL A 180 4.07 5.71 -29.18
C VAL A 180 4.66 4.42 -28.63
N PHE A 181 4.23 3.26 -29.16
CA PHE A 181 4.75 1.98 -28.69
C PHE A 181 6.22 1.81 -29.04
N ALA A 182 6.66 2.30 -30.20
CA ALA A 182 8.06 2.26 -30.60
C ALA A 182 8.98 3.07 -29.66
N SER A 183 8.50 4.18 -29.08
CA SER A 183 9.31 4.96 -28.13
C SER A 183 9.57 4.25 -26.80
N LEU A 184 8.81 3.19 -26.48
CA LEU A 184 8.99 2.39 -25.26
C LEU A 184 10.10 1.33 -25.39
N GLY A 185 10.76 1.23 -26.55
CA GLY A 185 11.83 0.26 -26.79
C GLY A 185 11.35 -1.19 -26.67
N ASP A 186 12.08 -2.01 -25.93
CA ASP A 186 11.81 -3.47 -25.82
C ASP A 186 10.44 -3.80 -25.20
N LYS A 187 9.81 -2.85 -24.50
CA LYS A 187 8.47 -3.02 -23.90
C LYS A 187 7.31 -2.63 -24.84
N GLY A 188 7.62 -2.00 -25.98
CA GLY A 188 6.62 -1.47 -26.90
C GLY A 188 5.59 -2.50 -27.35
N ASP A 189 6.03 -3.70 -27.73
CA ASP A 189 5.13 -4.77 -28.19
C ASP A 189 4.20 -5.27 -27.07
N THR A 190 4.71 -5.37 -25.83
CA THR A 190 3.93 -5.78 -24.65
C THR A 190 2.84 -4.75 -24.35
N TYR A 191 3.20 -3.47 -24.31
CA TYR A 191 2.26 -2.37 -24.07
C TYR A 191 1.22 -2.28 -25.18
N LYS A 192 1.66 -2.40 -26.45
CA LYS A 192 0.74 -2.43 -27.59
C LYS A 192 -0.28 -3.55 -27.46
N GLN A 193 0.15 -4.75 -27.08
CA GLN A 193 -0.76 -5.88 -26.89
C GLN A 193 -1.73 -5.63 -25.72
N MET A 194 -1.23 -5.13 -24.58
CA MET A 194 -2.03 -4.83 -23.40
C MET A 194 -3.13 -3.81 -23.72
N TYR A 195 -2.78 -2.65 -24.25
CA TYR A 195 -3.76 -1.60 -24.60
C TYR A 195 -4.67 -2.02 -25.76
N THR A 196 -4.20 -2.84 -26.70
CA THR A 196 -5.06 -3.38 -27.77
C THR A 196 -6.18 -4.26 -27.21
N GLU A 197 -5.87 -5.16 -26.26
CA GLU A 197 -6.89 -6.03 -25.65
C GLU A 197 -7.76 -5.26 -24.63
N GLY A 198 -7.15 -4.38 -23.83
CA GLY A 198 -7.84 -3.53 -22.87
C GLY A 198 -8.89 -2.63 -23.54
N PHE A 199 -8.48 -1.86 -24.56
CA PHE A 199 -9.36 -0.90 -25.24
C PHE A 199 -10.30 -1.51 -26.28
N LYS A 200 -10.25 -2.83 -26.50
CA LYS A 200 -10.93 -3.50 -27.61
C LYS A 200 -12.42 -3.19 -27.69
N THR A 201 -12.87 -2.58 -28.77
CA THR A 201 -14.29 -2.22 -28.90
C THR A 201 -14.70 -2.00 -30.34
N ASN A 202 -15.99 -2.18 -30.61
CA ASN A 202 -16.60 -1.73 -31.85
C ASN A 202 -17.27 -0.34 -31.72
N ILE A 203 -17.22 0.28 -30.54
CA ILE A 203 -17.70 1.65 -30.30
C ILE A 203 -16.59 2.62 -30.70
N VAL A 204 -16.80 3.37 -31.77
CA VAL A 204 -15.80 4.32 -32.29
C VAL A 204 -15.96 5.71 -31.71
N ASN A 205 -17.16 6.08 -31.24
CA ASN A 205 -17.42 7.36 -30.62
C ASN A 205 -18.54 7.27 -29.55
N LEU A 206 -18.36 8.01 -28.46
CA LEU A 206 -19.33 8.26 -27.39
C LEU A 206 -19.64 9.75 -27.35
N THR A 207 -20.91 10.14 -27.36
CA THR A 207 -21.31 11.55 -27.22
C THR A 207 -22.26 11.71 -26.05
N PHE A 208 -21.86 12.54 -25.09
CA PHE A 208 -22.68 12.97 -23.96
C PHE A 208 -23.31 14.32 -24.32
N ASP A 209 -24.64 14.42 -24.23
CA ASP A 209 -25.40 15.63 -24.53
C ASP A 209 -26.30 16.00 -23.35
N LYS A 210 -25.83 16.97 -22.56
CA LYS A 210 -26.56 17.51 -21.42
C LYS A 210 -27.85 18.21 -21.82
N LYS A 211 -27.86 18.86 -22.98
CA LYS A 211 -28.99 19.70 -23.46
C LYS A 211 -30.13 18.86 -23.99
N ASP A 212 -29.84 17.68 -24.53
CA ASP A 212 -30.84 16.70 -24.90
C ASP A 212 -31.03 15.67 -23.79
N ASN A 213 -31.65 16.08 -22.67
CA ASN A 213 -32.07 15.22 -21.57
C ASN A 213 -31.00 14.23 -21.07
N ASN A 214 -29.76 14.68 -20.85
CA ASN A 214 -28.65 13.83 -20.40
C ASN A 214 -28.49 12.56 -21.28
N THR A 215 -28.54 12.73 -22.60
CA THR A 215 -28.47 11.58 -23.50
C THR A 215 -27.04 11.18 -23.78
N ILE A 216 -26.81 9.88 -23.93
CA ILE A 216 -25.55 9.31 -24.37
C ILE A 216 -25.79 8.59 -25.69
N THR A 217 -24.97 8.90 -26.70
CA THR A 217 -25.00 8.30 -28.03
C THR A 217 -23.76 7.43 -28.23
N PHE A 218 -23.98 6.18 -28.62
CA PHE A 218 -22.94 5.21 -28.93
C PHE A 218 -22.91 4.99 -30.44
N LYS A 219 -21.79 5.33 -31.07
CA LYS A 219 -21.55 5.11 -32.49
C LYS A 219 -20.64 3.92 -32.69
N TYR A 220 -21.08 2.97 -33.50
CA TYR A 220 -20.34 1.77 -33.83
C TYR A 220 -19.56 1.89 -35.14
N ASP A 221 -18.52 1.08 -35.29
CA ASP A 221 -17.67 0.98 -36.48
C ASP A 221 -18.44 0.74 -37.79
N ASN A 222 -19.56 0.02 -37.74
CA ASN A 222 -20.45 -0.23 -38.86
C ASN A 222 -21.38 0.96 -39.20
N GLY A 223 -21.22 2.10 -38.52
CA GLY A 223 -22.02 3.32 -38.71
C GLY A 223 -23.37 3.31 -37.99
N LYS A 224 -23.72 2.24 -37.27
CA LYS A 224 -24.92 2.23 -36.41
C LYS A 224 -24.73 3.21 -35.26
N GLU A 225 -25.79 3.94 -34.93
CA GLU A 225 -25.86 4.79 -33.75
C GLU A 225 -27.04 4.37 -32.88
N VAL A 226 -26.82 4.31 -31.56
CA VAL A 226 -27.88 4.12 -30.56
C VAL A 226 -27.78 5.21 -29.52
N LYS A 227 -28.93 5.76 -29.14
CA LYS A 227 -29.04 6.88 -28.22
C LYS A 227 -30.04 6.55 -27.11
N ALA A 228 -29.78 7.03 -25.91
CA ALA A 228 -30.72 6.93 -24.80
C ALA A 228 -30.45 8.04 -23.78
N GLU A 229 -31.47 8.37 -22.99
CA GLU A 229 -31.33 9.16 -21.76
C GLU A 229 -30.69 8.30 -20.67
N TYR A 230 -29.75 8.90 -19.93
CA TYR A 230 -29.10 8.30 -18.77
C TYR A 230 -29.31 9.13 -17.51
N LYS A 231 -29.44 8.42 -16.40
CA LYS A 231 -29.45 8.99 -15.06
C LYS A 231 -28.10 8.71 -14.41
N TYR A 232 -27.50 9.76 -13.83
CA TYR A 232 -26.35 9.63 -12.96
C TYR A 232 -26.73 8.95 -11.64
N SER A 233 -25.92 7.98 -11.20
CA SER A 233 -26.20 7.08 -10.08
C SER A 233 -25.07 7.07 -9.04
N GLY A 234 -24.35 8.18 -8.90
CA GLY A 234 -23.21 8.33 -7.99
C GLY A 234 -21.91 7.72 -8.55
N TYR A 235 -20.91 7.54 -7.70
CA TYR A 235 -19.66 6.85 -8.03
C TYR A 235 -19.41 5.63 -7.13
N ASP A 236 -18.50 4.76 -7.55
CA ASP A 236 -17.90 3.70 -6.73
C ASP A 236 -16.39 3.93 -6.64
N ILE A 237 -15.78 3.45 -5.55
CA ILE A 237 -14.31 3.32 -5.46
C ILE A 237 -14.00 1.83 -5.58
N LEU A 238 -13.29 1.44 -6.64
CA LEU A 238 -13.04 0.03 -6.97
C LEU A 238 -11.54 -0.24 -7.09
N GLU A 239 -11.12 -1.42 -6.65
CA GLU A 239 -9.73 -1.87 -6.72
C GLU A 239 -9.35 -2.25 -8.15
N TRP A 240 -8.49 -1.45 -8.77
CA TRP A 240 -7.96 -1.63 -10.12
C TRP A 240 -6.84 -2.67 -10.13
N GLU A 241 -5.89 -2.47 -9.23
CA GLU A 241 -4.77 -3.37 -8.96
C GLU A 241 -4.65 -3.51 -7.45
N LYS A 242 -3.84 -4.47 -7.00
CA LYS A 242 -3.72 -4.75 -5.57
C LYS A 242 -3.35 -3.47 -4.80
N ASP A 243 -4.22 -3.08 -3.86
CA ASP A 243 -4.07 -1.88 -3.03
C ASP A 243 -4.12 -0.54 -3.82
N VAL A 244 -4.56 -0.58 -5.08
CA VAL A 244 -4.61 0.55 -6.02
C VAL A 244 -6.06 0.70 -6.51
N TYR A 245 -6.71 1.81 -6.19
CA TYR A 245 -8.16 2.00 -6.37
C TYR A 245 -8.48 3.16 -7.31
N GLY A 246 -9.54 3.08 -8.10
CA GLY A 246 -10.03 4.18 -8.95
C GLY A 246 -11.42 4.67 -8.54
N VAL A 247 -11.80 5.86 -8.99
CA VAL A 247 -13.17 6.40 -8.85
C VAL A 247 -13.93 6.21 -10.15
N PHE A 248 -15.10 5.56 -10.07
CA PHE A 248 -15.90 5.19 -11.24
C PHE A 248 -17.31 5.76 -11.14
N TYR A 249 -17.60 6.75 -11.98
CA TYR A 249 -18.87 7.46 -12.06
C TYR A 249 -19.91 6.66 -12.85
N LYS A 250 -21.11 6.50 -12.30
CA LYS A 250 -22.13 5.55 -12.78
C LYS A 250 -23.27 6.26 -13.52
N PHE A 251 -23.63 5.70 -14.67
CA PHE A 251 -24.79 6.09 -15.47
C PHE A 251 -25.67 4.88 -15.76
N GLU A 252 -26.96 5.00 -15.47
CA GLU A 252 -27.97 3.98 -15.82
C GLU A 252 -28.94 4.53 -16.86
N ARG A 253 -29.15 3.74 -17.91
CA ARG A 253 -30.07 4.07 -19.00
C ARG A 253 -31.51 4.10 -18.50
N VAL A 254 -32.21 5.21 -18.71
CA VAL A 254 -33.61 5.38 -18.31
C VAL A 254 -34.57 4.76 -19.31
N ASP A 255 -34.26 4.90 -20.61
CA ASP A 255 -35.13 4.42 -21.67
C ASP A 255 -35.08 2.89 -21.79
N LYS A 256 -36.18 2.22 -21.40
CA LYS A 256 -36.32 0.76 -21.49
C LYS A 256 -36.40 0.23 -22.93
N LYS A 257 -36.75 1.06 -23.91
CA LYS A 257 -36.91 0.67 -25.32
C LYS A 257 -35.62 0.81 -26.12
N SER A 258 -34.70 1.67 -25.69
CA SER A 258 -33.41 1.83 -26.36
C SER A 258 -32.58 0.54 -26.30
N LYS A 259 -31.66 0.41 -27.26
CA LYS A 259 -30.66 -0.68 -27.34
C LYS A 259 -29.26 -0.20 -26.95
N ALA A 260 -29.11 1.02 -26.46
CA ALA A 260 -27.84 1.51 -25.90
C ALA A 260 -27.48 0.71 -24.62
N PRO A 261 -26.21 0.56 -24.24
CA PRO A 261 -25.84 -0.22 -23.04
C PRO A 261 -26.59 0.22 -21.78
N LYS A 262 -27.11 -0.70 -20.97
CA LYS A 262 -27.94 -0.33 -19.81
C LYS A 262 -27.14 0.36 -18.70
N TYR A 263 -25.95 -0.12 -18.40
CA TYR A 263 -25.05 0.37 -17.36
C TYR A 263 -23.77 0.87 -18.00
N LEU A 264 -23.33 2.05 -17.60
CA LEU A 264 -22.07 2.66 -18.00
C LEU A 264 -21.34 3.14 -16.74
N ARG A 265 -20.07 2.79 -16.60
CA ARG A 265 -19.14 3.46 -15.70
C ARG A 265 -18.16 4.29 -16.50
N VAL A 266 -17.78 5.44 -15.96
CA VAL A 266 -16.72 6.30 -16.49
C VAL A 266 -15.67 6.50 -15.39
N CYS A 267 -14.41 6.25 -15.70
CA CYS A 267 -13.26 6.69 -14.92
C CYS A 267 -12.50 7.67 -15.79
N ASP A 268 -12.20 8.83 -15.25
CA ASP A 268 -11.43 9.85 -15.96
C ASP A 268 -10.29 10.41 -15.13
N GLU A 269 -9.92 9.68 -14.07
CA GLU A 269 -8.79 9.98 -13.18
C GLU A 269 -8.94 11.27 -12.36
N TYR A 270 -10.13 11.90 -12.39
CA TYR A 270 -10.46 13.07 -11.59
C TYR A 270 -11.41 12.72 -10.44
N LEU A 271 -11.10 13.24 -9.25
CA LEU A 271 -11.91 13.04 -8.04
C LEU A 271 -13.07 14.04 -7.92
N LYS A 272 -12.98 15.17 -8.61
CA LYS A 272 -13.90 16.31 -8.58
C LYS A 272 -14.06 16.89 -9.98
N THR A 273 -15.04 17.78 -10.17
CA THR A 273 -15.20 18.50 -11.44
C THR A 273 -13.94 19.30 -11.78
N VAL A 274 -13.48 19.19 -13.02
CA VAL A 274 -12.34 19.95 -13.56
C VAL A 274 -12.75 20.75 -14.79
N GLU A 275 -12.02 21.84 -15.07
CA GLU A 275 -12.31 22.71 -16.21
C GLU A 275 -12.11 22.00 -17.56
N LYS A 276 -11.12 21.09 -17.62
CA LYS A 276 -10.78 20.37 -18.82
C LYS A 276 -10.34 18.94 -18.48
N ASN A 277 -10.98 17.99 -19.15
CA ASN A 277 -10.60 16.59 -19.15
C ASN A 277 -10.50 16.14 -20.62
N ASN A 278 -9.42 15.49 -21.04
CA ASN A 278 -9.24 15.03 -22.42
C ASN A 278 -9.38 13.52 -22.61
N VAL A 279 -9.41 12.73 -21.54
CA VAL A 279 -9.37 11.27 -21.58
C VAL A 279 -10.45 10.68 -20.68
N ILE A 280 -11.13 9.64 -21.15
CA ILE A 280 -12.03 8.84 -20.32
C ILE A 280 -11.83 7.36 -20.61
N PHE A 281 -12.01 6.57 -19.57
CA PHE A 281 -12.17 5.13 -19.63
C PHE A 281 -13.61 4.77 -19.31
N ALA A 282 -14.16 3.78 -20.01
CA ALA A 282 -15.54 3.39 -19.85
C ALA A 282 -15.70 1.87 -19.73
N TRP A 283 -16.71 1.46 -18.96
CA TRP A 283 -17.16 0.07 -18.84
C TRP A 283 -18.65 0.02 -19.08
N ILE A 284 -19.09 -0.95 -19.87
CA ILE A 284 -20.50 -1.07 -20.25
C ILE A 284 -21.03 -2.47 -19.96
N SER A 285 -22.30 -2.56 -19.55
CA SER A 285 -23.00 -3.83 -19.39
C SER A 285 -24.51 -3.65 -19.60
N ASP A 286 -25.19 -4.73 -19.99
CA ASP A 286 -26.66 -4.80 -19.96
C ASP A 286 -27.20 -5.49 -18.69
N LYS A 287 -26.33 -6.04 -17.83
CA LYS A 287 -26.71 -6.86 -16.67
C LYS A 287 -26.77 -6.09 -15.35
N SER A 288 -25.67 -5.49 -14.92
CA SER A 288 -25.59 -4.70 -13.68
C SER A 288 -24.37 -3.77 -13.72
N PHE A 289 -24.24 -2.90 -12.72
CA PHE A 289 -23.01 -2.13 -12.55
C PHE A 289 -21.83 -3.07 -12.25
N GLU A 290 -21.96 -4.07 -11.39
CA GLU A 290 -20.89 -5.03 -11.06
C GLU A 290 -20.33 -5.75 -12.30
N ASP A 291 -21.18 -6.08 -13.29
CA ASP A 291 -20.75 -6.67 -14.57
C ASP A 291 -20.10 -5.63 -15.51
N ALA A 292 -20.39 -4.33 -15.33
CA ALA A 292 -19.71 -3.21 -15.97
C ALA A 292 -18.42 -2.83 -15.22
N TYR A 293 -17.56 -3.81 -14.93
CA TYR A 293 -16.21 -3.61 -14.42
C TYR A 293 -15.32 -4.82 -14.72
N ASP A 294 -14.17 -4.55 -15.32
CA ASP A 294 -13.11 -5.52 -15.61
C ASP A 294 -11.78 -4.77 -15.66
N THR A 295 -10.77 -5.31 -14.99
CA THR A 295 -9.40 -4.78 -14.99
C THR A 295 -8.60 -5.24 -16.22
N LYS A 296 -9.18 -6.13 -17.04
CA LYS A 296 -8.61 -6.60 -18.31
C LYS A 296 -9.24 -5.97 -19.55
N HIS A 297 -10.37 -5.28 -19.37
CA HIS A 297 -11.11 -4.68 -20.46
C HIS A 297 -11.74 -3.35 -20.04
N TRP A 298 -11.18 -2.26 -20.53
CA TRP A 298 -11.54 -0.89 -20.20
C TRP A 298 -11.54 -0.06 -21.48
N LEU A 299 -12.66 0.53 -21.85
CA LEU A 299 -12.78 1.21 -23.14
C LEU A 299 -12.13 2.59 -23.06
N GLY A 300 -11.05 2.85 -23.79
CA GLY A 300 -10.38 4.17 -23.76
C GLY A 300 -10.83 5.12 -24.87
N PHE A 301 -11.09 6.38 -24.50
CA PHE A 301 -11.48 7.46 -25.41
C PHE A 301 -10.76 8.77 -25.10
N ALA A 302 -10.49 9.56 -26.14
CA ALA A 302 -10.12 10.97 -26.00
C ALA A 302 -11.23 11.87 -26.51
N ARG A 303 -11.26 13.15 -26.10
CA ARG A 303 -12.15 14.14 -26.72
C ARG A 303 -11.97 14.22 -28.23
N GLU A 304 -13.07 14.41 -28.95
CA GLU A 304 -13.10 14.42 -30.42
C GLU A 304 -12.19 15.49 -31.01
N GLU A 305 -12.11 16.65 -30.37
CA GLU A 305 -11.30 17.81 -30.77
C GLU A 305 -9.79 17.63 -30.55
N VAL A 306 -9.36 16.70 -29.69
CA VAL A 306 -7.93 16.50 -29.39
C VAL A 306 -7.26 15.82 -30.58
N SER A 307 -6.16 16.37 -31.08
CA SER A 307 -5.49 15.81 -32.25
C SER A 307 -4.82 14.46 -31.91
N ILE A 308 -4.63 13.61 -32.92
CA ILE A 308 -3.92 12.32 -32.73
C ILE A 308 -2.49 12.55 -32.24
N LYS A 309 -1.86 13.65 -32.66
CA LYS A 309 -0.52 14.02 -32.20
C LYS A 309 -0.54 14.31 -30.69
N GLU A 310 -1.47 15.10 -30.21
CA GLU A 310 -1.58 15.41 -28.77
C GLU A 310 -1.88 14.14 -27.95
N ILE A 311 -2.72 13.23 -28.47
CA ILE A 311 -2.96 11.92 -27.83
C ILE A 311 -1.66 11.11 -27.75
N ALA A 312 -0.90 11.07 -28.85
CA ALA A 312 0.36 10.34 -28.90
C ALA A 312 1.41 10.94 -27.95
N ASP A 313 1.54 12.27 -27.91
CA ASP A 313 2.48 12.96 -27.03
C ASP A 313 2.18 12.64 -25.55
N VAL A 314 0.90 12.64 -25.14
CA VAL A 314 0.46 12.26 -23.78
C VAL A 314 0.76 10.78 -23.49
N PHE A 315 0.42 9.86 -24.40
CA PHE A 315 0.70 8.44 -24.18
C PHE A 315 2.19 8.11 -24.11
N ILE A 316 3.05 8.85 -24.82
CA ILE A 316 4.50 8.68 -24.73
C ILE A 316 5.00 9.06 -23.33
N GLU A 317 4.44 10.11 -22.74
CA GLU A 317 4.75 10.54 -21.38
C GLU A 317 4.24 9.51 -20.36
N GLU A 318 2.94 9.21 -20.36
CA GLU A 318 2.30 8.29 -19.40
C GLU A 318 2.87 6.86 -19.49
N MET A 319 2.87 6.24 -20.68
CA MET A 319 3.40 4.88 -20.84
C MET A 319 4.92 4.83 -20.69
N GLY A 320 5.61 5.93 -20.98
CA GLY A 320 7.05 6.06 -20.78
C GLY A 320 7.42 6.04 -19.30
N GLU A 321 6.65 6.72 -18.46
CA GLU A 321 6.79 6.68 -17.00
C GLU A 321 6.52 5.27 -16.46
N GLU A 322 5.38 4.66 -16.82
CA GLU A 322 5.04 3.28 -16.41
C GLU A 322 6.13 2.26 -16.82
N ALA A 323 6.59 2.32 -18.07
CA ALA A 323 7.60 1.41 -18.59
C ALA A 323 8.97 1.59 -17.91
N ASN A 324 9.28 2.81 -17.44
CA ASN A 324 10.51 3.13 -16.72
C ASN A 324 10.42 2.80 -15.22
N ASP A 325 9.25 2.90 -14.59
CA ASP A 325 9.06 2.48 -13.21
C ASP A 325 9.13 0.95 -13.07
N GLU A 326 8.60 0.20 -14.03
CA GLU A 326 8.85 -1.23 -14.11
C GLU A 326 10.34 -1.58 -14.36
N LYS A 327 11.15 -0.68 -14.96
CA LYS A 327 12.61 -0.86 -15.04
C LYS A 327 13.30 -0.65 -13.69
N LYS A 328 12.78 0.22 -12.83
CA LYS A 328 13.25 0.35 -11.43
C LYS A 328 12.92 -0.90 -10.61
N GLU A 329 11.84 -1.62 -10.94
CA GLU A 329 11.54 -2.91 -10.29
C GLU A 329 12.48 -4.05 -10.72
N GLU A 330 13.06 -4.01 -11.94
CA GLU A 330 13.94 -5.09 -12.42
C GLU A 330 15.44 -4.84 -12.32
N ASP A 331 15.98 -3.61 -12.29
CA ASP A 331 17.45 -3.44 -12.24
C ASP A 331 17.96 -2.06 -11.78
N ASP A 332 17.99 -1.79 -10.47
CA ASP A 332 18.96 -0.81 -9.94
C ASP A 332 19.54 -1.09 -8.54
N GLY A 333 19.19 -2.21 -7.89
CA GLY A 333 19.80 -2.56 -6.61
C GLY A 333 19.52 -1.56 -5.48
N THR A 334 18.53 -0.66 -5.65
CA THR A 334 17.98 0.18 -4.59
C THR A 334 16.74 -0.49 -4.02
N PHE A 335 16.97 -1.57 -3.27
CA PHE A 335 15.94 -2.32 -2.54
C PHE A 335 16.05 -1.96 -1.03
N ILE A 336 15.01 -1.55 -0.27
CA ILE A 336 13.60 -1.32 -0.59
C ILE A 336 12.85 -0.80 0.70
N VAL A 337 11.69 -0.12 0.55
CA VAL A 337 10.68 0.08 1.64
C VAL A 337 9.55 -0.99 1.59
N GLY A 338 9.23 -1.54 0.41
CA GLY A 338 8.26 -2.63 0.18
C GLY A 338 8.57 -4.03 0.78
N GLU A 339 9.82 -4.45 0.92
CA GLU A 339 10.26 -5.70 1.59
C GLU A 339 10.11 -5.54 3.08
N TYR A 340 10.27 -4.35 3.67
CA TYR A 340 10.01 -4.19 5.10
C TYR A 340 8.54 -4.50 5.43
N ASN A 341 7.60 -4.01 4.61
CA ASN A 341 6.17 -4.32 4.75
C ASN A 341 5.84 -5.76 4.35
N TYR A 342 6.50 -6.31 3.33
CA TYR A 342 6.37 -7.73 2.98
C TYR A 342 6.87 -8.63 4.11
N LEU A 343 8.04 -8.35 4.68
CA LEU A 343 8.64 -9.08 5.80
C LEU A 343 7.79 -8.95 7.06
N LYS A 344 7.24 -7.77 7.37
CA LYS A 344 6.28 -7.61 8.49
C LYS A 344 5.04 -8.49 8.35
N THR A 345 4.61 -8.77 7.12
CA THR A 345 3.38 -9.51 6.84
C THR A 345 3.62 -10.99 6.51
N HIS A 346 4.84 -11.36 6.12
CA HIS A 346 5.17 -12.72 5.64
C HIS A 346 6.32 -13.39 6.41
N ALA A 347 7.03 -12.70 7.32
CA ALA A 347 8.01 -13.35 8.18
C ALA A 347 7.31 -14.31 9.14
N GLN A 348 7.78 -15.55 9.16
CA GLN A 348 7.23 -16.61 9.98
C GLN A 348 8.29 -17.08 10.98
N GLU A 349 7.82 -17.55 12.11
CA GLU A 349 8.68 -18.24 13.06
C GLU A 349 9.31 -19.47 12.39
N ARG A 350 10.59 -19.67 12.68
CA ARG A 350 11.38 -20.78 12.17
C ARG A 350 11.79 -21.70 13.30
N GLU A 351 12.11 -22.93 12.95
CA GLU A 351 12.56 -23.94 13.91
C GLU A 351 14.08 -24.03 13.91
N PHE A 352 14.72 -24.34 15.05
CA PHE A 352 16.20 -24.46 15.11
C PHE A 352 16.77 -25.39 14.02
N ASP A 353 16.01 -26.41 13.62
CA ASP A 353 16.36 -27.36 12.57
C ASP A 353 16.62 -26.71 11.20
N ASP A 354 16.01 -25.56 10.93
CA ASP A 354 16.19 -24.81 9.67
C ASP A 354 17.64 -24.39 9.42
N TRP A 355 18.43 -24.26 10.49
CA TRP A 355 19.84 -23.88 10.42
C TRP A 355 20.79 -25.05 10.70
N ASN A 356 20.26 -26.24 10.97
CA ASN A 356 21.07 -27.39 11.36
C ASN A 356 22.14 -27.73 10.31
N GLY A 357 23.40 -27.81 10.73
CA GLY A 357 24.55 -28.03 9.86
C GLY A 357 25.67 -27.00 10.03
N ALA A 358 26.71 -27.14 9.20
CA ALA A 358 27.89 -26.29 9.23
C ALA A 358 27.82 -25.18 8.18
N TRP A 359 28.09 -23.95 8.62
CA TRP A 359 28.05 -22.71 7.85
C TRP A 359 29.42 -22.04 7.85
N LYS A 360 29.80 -21.46 6.71
CA LYS A 360 31.08 -20.77 6.54
C LYS A 360 30.86 -19.27 6.47
N SER A 361 31.75 -18.52 7.08
CA SER A 361 31.73 -17.05 6.99
C SER A 361 32.18 -16.59 5.60
N PHE A 362 31.53 -15.54 5.09
CA PHE A 362 31.91 -14.93 3.80
C PHE A 362 33.19 -14.10 3.88
N TYR A 363 33.47 -13.47 5.02
CA TYR A 363 34.62 -12.58 5.17
C TYR A 363 35.99 -13.22 4.85
N PRO A 364 36.31 -14.44 5.32
CA PRO A 364 37.52 -15.13 4.87
C PRO A 364 37.55 -15.43 3.37
N MET A 365 36.41 -15.62 2.72
CA MET A 365 36.32 -15.87 1.28
C MET A 365 36.54 -14.59 0.46
N ILE A 366 35.96 -13.47 0.92
CA ILE A 366 36.15 -12.15 0.31
C ILE A 366 37.61 -11.71 0.42
N THR A 367 38.18 -11.79 1.62
CA THR A 367 39.56 -11.32 1.89
C THR A 367 40.66 -12.22 1.31
N SER A 368 40.36 -13.49 1.05
CA SER A 368 41.29 -14.41 0.37
C SER A 368 41.27 -14.31 -1.16
N GLY A 369 40.38 -13.48 -1.72
CA GLY A 369 40.22 -13.31 -3.17
C GLY A 369 39.41 -14.42 -3.84
N LYS A 370 38.82 -15.35 -3.09
CA LYS A 370 38.03 -16.47 -3.66
C LYS A 370 36.72 -16.03 -4.33
N LEU A 371 36.27 -14.80 -4.06
CA LEU A 371 35.07 -14.22 -4.67
C LEU A 371 35.39 -13.12 -5.69
N ASP A 372 36.66 -12.99 -6.09
CA ASP A 372 37.08 -11.89 -6.98
C ASP A 372 36.43 -11.97 -8.35
N ASP A 373 36.28 -13.17 -8.93
CA ASP A 373 35.57 -13.36 -10.19
C ASP A 373 34.08 -12.99 -10.07
N VAL A 374 33.47 -13.23 -8.91
CA VAL A 374 32.08 -12.84 -8.63
C VAL A 374 31.97 -11.31 -8.63
N PHE A 375 32.86 -10.61 -7.93
CA PHE A 375 32.86 -9.15 -7.94
C PHE A 375 33.19 -8.57 -9.32
N ALA A 376 34.12 -9.17 -10.06
CA ALA A 376 34.45 -8.75 -11.42
C ALA A 376 33.26 -8.88 -12.37
N SER A 377 32.40 -9.89 -12.18
CA SER A 377 31.19 -10.07 -12.99
C SER A 377 30.16 -8.95 -12.84
N LEU A 378 30.25 -8.15 -11.76
CA LEU A 378 29.36 -7.00 -11.48
C LEU A 378 29.79 -5.71 -12.19
N GLY A 379 30.80 -5.76 -13.07
CA GLY A 379 31.26 -4.63 -13.86
C GLY A 379 31.74 -3.46 -12.99
N ASP A 380 31.39 -2.23 -13.36
CA ASP A 380 31.86 -1.00 -12.71
C ASP A 380 31.46 -0.88 -11.22
N LYS A 381 30.48 -1.65 -10.76
CA LYS A 381 30.04 -1.67 -9.36
C LYS A 381 30.79 -2.70 -8.50
N GLY A 382 31.58 -3.59 -9.11
CA GLY A 382 32.22 -4.73 -8.45
C GLY A 382 33.13 -4.35 -7.28
N ASP A 383 34.00 -3.36 -7.48
CA ASP A 383 34.93 -2.89 -6.44
C ASP A 383 34.21 -2.25 -5.26
N THR A 384 33.14 -1.48 -5.54
CA THR A 384 32.29 -0.86 -4.52
C THR A 384 31.62 -1.92 -3.65
N TYR A 385 31.01 -2.95 -4.25
CA TYR A 385 30.40 -4.05 -3.51
C TYR A 385 31.43 -4.86 -2.73
N LYS A 386 32.60 -5.14 -3.31
CA LYS A 386 33.68 -5.85 -2.63
C LYS A 386 34.13 -5.11 -1.36
N GLN A 387 34.30 -3.80 -1.44
CA GLN A 387 34.65 -2.99 -0.27
C GLN A 387 33.55 -3.05 0.80
N MET A 388 32.30 -2.79 0.40
CA MET A 388 31.17 -2.77 1.32
C MET A 388 30.96 -4.11 2.04
N TYR A 389 31.03 -5.24 1.31
CA TYR A 389 30.90 -6.56 1.90
C TYR A 389 32.12 -6.96 2.74
N THR A 390 33.31 -6.47 2.42
CA THR A 390 34.50 -6.67 3.26
C THR A 390 34.32 -5.99 4.61
N GLU A 391 33.80 -4.77 4.63
CA GLU A 391 33.55 -4.02 5.86
C GLU A 391 32.37 -4.60 6.65
N GLY A 392 31.25 -4.88 5.99
CA GLY A 392 30.02 -5.38 6.63
C GLY A 392 30.15 -6.78 7.21
N PHE A 393 30.84 -7.71 6.53
CA PHE A 393 30.99 -9.08 7.01
C PHE A 393 32.18 -9.30 7.95
N LYS A 394 32.90 -8.24 8.34
CA LYS A 394 34.13 -8.35 9.13
C LYS A 394 33.92 -9.15 10.42
N THR A 395 34.57 -10.32 10.49
CA THR A 395 34.47 -11.23 11.63
C THR A 395 35.73 -12.08 11.77
N ASP A 396 36.05 -12.51 12.99
CA ASP A 396 37.06 -13.51 13.31
C ASP A 396 36.49 -14.94 13.37
N ILE A 397 35.18 -15.10 13.21
CA ILE A 397 34.51 -16.40 13.11
C ILE A 397 34.68 -16.93 11.68
N VAL A 398 35.20 -18.15 11.54
CA VAL A 398 35.39 -18.82 10.24
C VAL A 398 34.32 -19.86 9.94
N ASN A 399 33.76 -20.51 10.96
CA ASN A 399 32.65 -21.44 10.80
C ASN A 399 31.66 -21.35 11.98
N LEU A 400 30.40 -21.60 11.69
CA LEU A 400 29.33 -21.83 12.64
C LEU A 400 28.78 -23.25 12.44
N THR A 401 28.43 -23.96 13.49
CA THR A 401 27.75 -25.26 13.38
C THR A 401 26.58 -25.31 14.33
N PHE A 402 25.39 -25.50 13.78
CA PHE A 402 24.15 -25.69 14.52
C PHE A 402 23.89 -27.19 14.61
N ASP A 403 23.67 -27.70 15.81
CA ASP A 403 23.39 -29.13 16.04
C ASP A 403 22.12 -29.31 16.86
N LYS A 404 21.02 -29.66 16.18
CA LYS A 404 19.74 -29.91 16.85
C LYS A 404 19.78 -31.17 17.73
N ASN A 405 20.66 -32.12 17.41
CA ASN A 405 20.72 -33.41 18.10
C ASN A 405 21.55 -33.33 19.37
N ASP A 406 22.30 -32.24 19.55
CA ASP A 406 23.01 -31.91 20.78
C ASP A 406 22.43 -30.64 21.39
N ASN A 407 21.23 -30.76 21.97
CA ASN A 407 20.51 -29.70 22.70
C ASN A 407 20.51 -28.33 22.00
N ASN A 408 20.28 -28.26 20.69
CA ASN A 408 20.29 -27.01 19.93
C ASN A 408 21.58 -26.18 20.17
N THR A 409 22.73 -26.86 20.22
CA THR A 409 24.01 -26.19 20.45
C THR A 409 24.51 -25.49 19.20
N ILE A 410 25.18 -24.36 19.39
CA ILE A 410 25.89 -23.64 18.34
C ILE A 410 27.37 -23.64 18.69
N THR A 411 28.20 -24.06 17.72
CA THR A 411 29.66 -24.05 17.83
C THR A 411 30.24 -22.96 16.93
N PHE A 412 31.01 -22.06 17.53
CA PHE A 412 31.74 -20.97 16.88
C PHE A 412 33.20 -21.36 16.75
N LYS A 413 33.69 -21.44 15.51
CA LYS A 413 35.11 -21.66 15.22
C LYS A 413 35.73 -20.35 14.77
N TYR A 414 36.79 -19.93 15.44
CA TYR A 414 37.52 -18.70 15.17
C TYR A 414 38.74 -18.97 14.28
N ASP A 415 39.23 -17.93 13.62
CA ASP A 415 40.40 -17.96 12.72
C ASP A 415 41.68 -18.45 13.41
N ASN A 416 41.85 -18.16 14.70
CA ASN A 416 42.93 -18.64 15.55
C ASN A 416 42.81 -20.12 15.95
N GLY A 417 41.79 -20.82 15.47
CA GLY A 417 41.54 -22.24 15.74
C GLY A 417 40.79 -22.52 17.05
N LYS A 418 40.44 -21.50 17.83
CA LYS A 418 39.59 -21.64 19.03
C LYS A 418 38.19 -22.07 18.63
N GLU A 419 37.58 -22.94 19.42
CA GLU A 419 36.17 -23.33 19.30
C GLU A 419 35.44 -23.04 20.61
N VAL A 420 34.25 -22.45 20.50
CA VAL A 420 33.36 -22.17 21.63
C VAL A 420 32.00 -22.79 21.31
N LYS A 421 31.48 -23.60 22.22
CA LYS A 421 30.20 -24.30 22.07
C LYS A 421 29.30 -23.95 23.25
N ALA A 422 28.04 -23.62 22.96
CA ALA A 422 27.01 -23.38 23.97
C ALA A 422 25.64 -23.85 23.46
N GLU A 423 24.72 -24.09 24.38
CA GLU A 423 23.30 -24.37 24.10
C GLU A 423 22.57 -23.06 23.82
N TYR A 424 21.67 -23.04 22.84
CA TYR A 424 20.92 -21.84 22.47
C TYR A 424 19.44 -22.11 22.38
N LYS A 425 18.66 -21.18 22.95
CA LYS A 425 17.21 -21.14 22.80
C LYS A 425 16.84 -20.09 21.77
N TYR A 426 16.20 -20.53 20.68
CA TYR A 426 15.60 -19.63 19.70
C TYR A 426 14.53 -18.76 20.39
N SER A 427 14.64 -17.44 20.24
CA SER A 427 13.78 -16.46 20.92
C SER A 427 12.86 -15.70 19.96
N GLY A 428 12.74 -16.17 18.72
CA GLY A 428 12.00 -15.50 17.65
C GLY A 428 12.91 -14.75 16.68
N TYR A 429 12.29 -14.00 15.77
CA TYR A 429 12.95 -13.10 14.84
C TYR A 429 12.65 -11.64 15.18
N ASP A 430 13.56 -10.75 14.83
CA ASP A 430 13.32 -9.30 14.82
C ASP A 430 13.50 -8.77 13.41
N ILE A 431 12.64 -7.82 13.02
CA ILE A 431 12.80 -7.06 11.78
C ILE A 431 13.47 -5.74 12.15
N LEU A 432 14.71 -5.56 11.72
CA LEU A 432 15.50 -4.36 12.02
C LEU A 432 15.27 -3.29 10.94
N GLU A 433 14.94 -2.07 11.36
CA GLU A 433 14.93 -0.89 10.49
C GLU A 433 16.31 -0.20 10.58
N TRP A 434 16.92 0.12 9.44
CA TRP A 434 18.19 0.86 9.37
C TRP A 434 18.05 2.09 8.49
N GLU A 435 18.52 3.25 8.97
CA GLU A 435 18.67 4.46 8.16
C GLU A 435 19.88 4.31 7.23
N LYS A 436 19.57 4.09 5.94
CA LYS A 436 20.48 3.96 4.79
C LYS A 436 21.38 2.70 4.77
N MET A 437 21.16 1.94 3.69
CA MET A 437 21.97 0.86 3.14
C MET A 437 21.94 -0.50 3.88
N PHE A 438 21.33 -1.47 3.17
CA PHE A 438 21.32 -2.92 3.35
C PHE A 438 20.52 -3.47 4.54
N MET A 439 19.42 -4.15 4.22
CA MET A 439 18.67 -4.97 5.18
C MET A 439 19.40 -6.30 5.44
N GLU A 440 19.63 -6.60 6.71
CA GLU A 440 19.97 -7.94 7.18
C GLU A 440 18.94 -8.44 8.22
N PHE A 441 18.68 -9.74 8.19
CA PHE A 441 17.95 -10.44 9.25
C PHE A 441 18.85 -10.68 10.46
N SER A 442 18.30 -10.47 11.66
CA SER A 442 18.94 -10.81 12.94
C SER A 442 18.15 -11.90 13.65
N ILE A 443 18.82 -12.99 14.04
CA ILE A 443 18.28 -14.05 14.89
C ILE A 443 18.59 -13.66 16.34
N ASN A 444 17.56 -13.43 17.16
CA ASN A 444 17.77 -13.06 18.57
C ASN A 444 17.83 -14.32 19.43
N SER A 445 18.96 -14.54 20.12
CA SER A 445 19.09 -15.59 21.14
C SER A 445 19.49 -14.95 22.47
N LYS A 446 18.57 -14.87 23.43
CA LYS A 446 18.89 -14.39 24.78
C LYS A 446 19.37 -15.56 25.65
N GLU A 447 20.61 -15.51 26.13
CA GLU A 447 21.02 -16.24 27.33
C GLU A 447 21.66 -15.35 28.40
N LEU A 448 21.28 -15.68 29.63
CA LEU A 448 21.71 -15.12 30.91
C LEU A 448 23.18 -15.50 31.23
N ILE A 449 24.18 -14.69 30.88
CA ILE A 449 25.52 -14.79 31.51
C ILE A 449 26.17 -13.41 31.75
N LYS A 450 26.58 -13.20 33.01
CA LYS A 450 27.33 -12.07 33.56
C LYS A 450 28.74 -11.94 32.95
N ASN A 451 28.94 -11.16 31.88
CA ASN A 451 30.18 -10.38 31.70
C ASN A 451 30.03 -9.39 30.51
N PRO A 452 30.14 -8.06 30.72
CA PRO A 452 30.00 -7.11 29.64
C PRO A 452 31.37 -6.88 29.00
N LYS A 453 31.61 -7.44 27.82
CA LYS A 453 32.57 -6.93 26.83
C LYS A 453 32.40 -7.71 25.52
N HIS A 454 32.32 -6.96 24.43
CA HIS A 454 32.16 -7.37 23.03
C HIS A 454 30.71 -7.38 22.54
N GLN A 455 30.32 -6.19 22.07
CA GLN A 455 29.22 -5.93 21.14
C GLN A 455 29.55 -6.51 19.75
N ASN A 456 28.48 -6.72 18.98
CA ASN A 456 28.37 -7.09 17.57
C ASN A 456 28.33 -8.60 17.28
N ILE A 457 27.11 -9.12 17.22
CA ILE A 457 26.77 -10.34 16.49
C ILE A 457 25.51 -10.01 15.67
N PHE A 458 25.47 -10.46 14.42
CA PHE A 458 24.33 -10.99 13.64
C PHE A 458 24.25 -10.43 12.22
N ALA A 459 24.44 -11.36 11.27
CA ALA A 459 24.18 -11.25 9.84
C ALA A 459 23.66 -12.62 9.35
N PHE A 460 22.73 -12.60 8.39
CA PHE A 460 22.14 -13.70 7.59
C PHE A 460 20.79 -14.28 8.12
N VAL A 461 19.71 -14.50 7.34
CA VAL A 461 19.51 -14.92 5.93
C VAL A 461 18.08 -14.59 5.44
N MET A 462 17.85 -14.21 4.16
CA MET A 462 16.82 -14.86 3.28
C MET A 462 16.77 -14.45 1.79
N ASN A 463 17.52 -13.47 1.27
CA ASN A 463 17.49 -13.17 -0.19
C ASN A 463 18.74 -13.64 -0.97
N THR A 464 19.88 -13.85 -0.30
CA THR A 464 21.14 -14.22 -0.98
C THR A 464 21.23 -15.70 -1.38
N LEU A 465 20.48 -16.61 -0.75
CA LEU A 465 20.64 -18.06 -0.93
C LEU A 465 19.93 -18.62 -2.19
N GLU A 466 18.84 -18.01 -2.65
CA GLU A 466 18.17 -18.36 -3.93
C GLU A 466 19.02 -17.90 -5.14
N ARG A 467 19.57 -16.68 -5.08
CA ARG A 467 20.48 -16.14 -6.11
C ARG A 467 21.84 -16.84 -6.11
N LEU A 468 22.45 -17.10 -4.95
CA LEU A 468 23.71 -17.87 -4.88
C LEU A 468 23.53 -19.35 -5.21
N LYS A 469 22.36 -19.97 -4.97
CA LYS A 469 22.08 -21.33 -5.48
C LYS A 469 22.11 -21.37 -7.00
N ARG A 470 21.53 -20.37 -7.68
CA ARG A 470 21.54 -20.30 -9.15
C ARG A 470 22.92 -20.02 -9.73
N ILE A 471 23.75 -19.22 -9.04
CA ILE A 471 25.13 -18.91 -9.46
C ILE A 471 26.09 -20.08 -9.17
N MET A 472 25.96 -20.78 -8.03
CA MET A 472 26.81 -21.95 -7.71
C MET A 472 26.45 -23.20 -8.53
N LEU A 473 25.24 -23.31 -9.06
CA LEU A 473 24.87 -24.35 -10.04
C LEU A 473 25.51 -24.14 -11.42
N TYR A 474 26.08 -22.95 -11.70
CA TYR A 474 26.79 -22.65 -12.95
C TYR A 474 28.32 -22.79 -12.85
N CYS A 475 28.87 -22.96 -11.64
CA CYS A 475 30.31 -23.08 -11.40
C CYS A 475 30.74 -24.47 -10.89
N MET A 476 29.91 -25.50 -11.09
CA MET A 476 30.31 -26.89 -10.91
C MET A 476 30.39 -27.57 -12.28
N ASP A 477 31.53 -27.35 -12.95
CA ASP A 477 32.33 -28.36 -13.64
C ASP A 477 33.82 -28.05 -13.44
#